data_AF-A0A9D4AWF0-F1
#
_entry.id   AF-A0A9D4AWF0-F1
#
_cell.length_a   1.000
_cell.length_b   1.000
_cell.length_c   1.000
_cell.angle_alpha   90.00
_cell.angle_beta   90.00
_cell.angle_gamma   90.00
#
_symmetry.space_group_name_H-M   'P 1'
#
loop_
_entity.id
_entity.type
_entity.pdbx_description
1 polymer ?
#
loop_
_entity_poly.entity_id
_entity_poly.type
_entity_poly.pdbx_seq_one_letter_code
_entity_poly.pdbx_strand_id
1 'polypeptide(L)'
;KADLAVAPLAITYVREKVIDFSKPFMTLGISILYRKPNGTNPGVFSFLNPLSPDIWMYILLAYLGVSCVLFVIARARYYNCIVVDWDISTCTTKCAVSLQRIMFSPYEWYNPHPCNPDSDVVENNFTLLNSFWFGVGALMQQGSELMPKALSTRIVGGIWWFFTLIIISSYTANLAAFLTVERMESPIDSADDLAKQTKIEYGAVEDGATMTFFKKSKISTYDKMWAFMSSRRQSVLVKSNEEGIQRVLTSDYAFLMESTTIEFVTQRNCNLTQIGGLIDSKGYGVGTPM
;
A
#
# COMPACT_ATOMS: atom_id res chain seq x y z
N LYS A 1 5.63 -56.40 -18.71
CA LYS A 1 6.92 -56.47 -17.98
C LYS A 1 7.93 -55.65 -18.78
N ALA A 2 8.75 -54.85 -18.11
CA ALA A 2 9.76 -53.99 -18.73
C ALA A 2 11.05 -54.10 -17.91
N ASP A 3 12.20 -54.01 -18.58
CA ASP A 3 13.52 -54.22 -17.96
C ASP A 3 14.12 -52.91 -17.40
N LEU A 4 13.63 -51.76 -17.87
CA LEU A 4 14.05 -50.43 -17.43
C LEU A 4 12.89 -49.44 -17.59
N ALA A 5 12.72 -48.54 -16.62
CA ALA A 5 11.73 -47.46 -16.68
C ALA A 5 12.43 -46.10 -16.72
N VAL A 6 12.60 -45.55 -17.93
CA VAL A 6 13.10 -44.18 -18.15
C VAL A 6 11.89 -43.26 -18.38
N ALA A 7 11.49 -42.55 -17.33
CA ALA A 7 10.33 -41.67 -17.32
C ALA A 7 10.50 -40.57 -16.26
N PRO A 8 9.69 -39.50 -16.25
CA PRO A 8 9.57 -38.57 -15.12
C PRO A 8 8.92 -39.27 -13.91
N LEU A 9 9.61 -40.28 -13.37
CA LEU A 9 9.13 -41.11 -12.28
C LEU A 9 9.66 -40.57 -10.97
N ALA A 10 8.77 -39.98 -10.16
CA ALA A 10 9.12 -39.51 -8.83
C ALA A 10 9.55 -40.69 -7.94
N ILE A 11 10.74 -40.56 -7.34
CA ILE A 11 11.26 -41.49 -6.34
C ILE A 11 10.42 -41.33 -5.07
N THR A 12 9.82 -42.42 -4.60
CA THR A 12 9.02 -42.42 -3.37
C THR A 12 9.34 -43.65 -2.55
N TYR A 13 9.22 -43.53 -1.22
CA TYR A 13 9.48 -44.63 -0.28
C TYR A 13 8.66 -45.90 -0.58
N VAL A 14 7.45 -45.76 -1.14
CA VAL A 14 6.62 -46.94 -1.49
C VAL A 14 7.15 -47.65 -2.73
N ARG A 15 7.63 -46.90 -3.72
CA ARG A 15 8.17 -47.46 -4.96
C ARG A 15 9.54 -48.09 -4.74
N GLU A 16 10.38 -47.48 -3.91
CA GLU A 16 11.71 -48.00 -3.55
C GLU A 16 11.66 -49.37 -2.85
N LYS A 17 10.51 -49.76 -2.28
CA LYS A 17 10.33 -51.11 -1.71
C LYS A 17 10.14 -52.22 -2.73
N VAL A 18 9.80 -51.88 -3.97
CA VAL A 18 9.43 -52.85 -5.02
C VAL A 18 10.29 -52.76 -6.27
N ILE A 19 10.96 -51.62 -6.47
CA ILE A 19 11.91 -51.37 -7.56
C ILE A 19 13.08 -50.56 -7.02
N ASP A 20 14.26 -50.77 -7.62
CA ASP A 20 15.44 -49.95 -7.32
C ASP A 20 15.45 -48.68 -8.17
N PHE A 21 16.07 -47.62 -7.65
CA PHE A 21 16.20 -46.34 -8.35
C PHE A 21 17.66 -45.92 -8.47
N SER A 22 17.98 -45.26 -9.58
CA SER A 22 19.24 -44.51 -9.72
C SER A 22 19.28 -43.30 -8.77
N LYS A 23 20.46 -42.67 -8.64
CA LYS A 23 20.52 -41.31 -8.09
C LYS A 23 19.63 -40.38 -8.93
N PRO A 24 18.94 -39.40 -8.29
CA PRO A 24 18.04 -38.51 -9.00
C PRO A 24 18.83 -37.65 -9.99
N PHE A 25 18.35 -37.59 -11.23
CA PHE A 25 18.99 -36.77 -12.27
C PHE A 25 18.40 -35.35 -12.33
N MET A 26 17.24 -35.13 -11.72
CA MET A 26 16.55 -33.83 -11.66
C MET A 26 15.85 -33.69 -10.32
N THR A 27 16.11 -32.59 -9.62
CA THR A 27 15.46 -32.24 -8.35
C THR A 27 14.27 -31.31 -8.60
N LEU A 28 13.18 -31.54 -7.89
CA LEU A 28 11.90 -30.84 -8.06
C LEU A 28 11.05 -30.97 -6.80
N GLY A 29 9.89 -30.32 -6.79
CA GLY A 29 8.94 -30.37 -5.69
C GLY A 29 7.52 -30.18 -6.17
N ILE A 30 6.56 -30.34 -5.26
CA ILE A 30 5.17 -29.96 -5.46
C ILE A 30 5.10 -28.44 -5.35
N SER A 31 4.45 -27.81 -6.32
CA SER A 31 4.13 -26.39 -6.28
C SER A 31 2.70 -26.18 -6.77
N ILE A 32 2.20 -24.96 -6.61
CA ILE A 32 0.83 -24.60 -6.98
C ILE A 32 0.86 -23.90 -8.34
N LEU A 33 0.06 -24.40 -9.28
CA LEU A 33 -0.26 -23.73 -10.54
C LEU A 33 -1.59 -23.00 -10.38
N TYR A 34 -1.60 -21.71 -10.69
CA TYR A 34 -2.80 -20.90 -10.68
C TYR A 34 -2.89 -19.99 -11.90
N ARG A 35 -4.09 -19.51 -12.21
CA ARG A 35 -4.23 -18.48 -13.25
C ARG A 35 -3.61 -17.18 -12.77
N LYS A 36 -2.95 -16.48 -13.68
CA LYS A 36 -2.41 -15.15 -13.44
C LYS A 36 -3.58 -14.23 -13.07
N PRO A 37 -3.54 -13.53 -11.91
CA PRO A 37 -4.59 -12.58 -11.58
C PRO A 37 -4.58 -11.47 -12.63
N ASN A 38 -5.76 -11.09 -13.12
CA ASN A 38 -5.89 -9.89 -13.92
C ASN A 38 -5.60 -8.69 -13.02
N GLY A 39 -4.90 -7.68 -13.55
CA GLY A 39 -4.60 -6.46 -12.82
C GLY A 39 -5.85 -5.89 -12.15
N THR A 40 -5.72 -5.44 -10.90
CA THR A 40 -6.84 -4.87 -10.16
C THR A 40 -7.29 -3.59 -10.85
N ASN A 41 -8.57 -3.49 -11.21
CA ASN A 41 -9.13 -2.23 -11.69
C ASN A 41 -8.97 -1.17 -10.60
N PRO A 42 -8.35 -0.01 -10.88
CA PRO A 42 -8.23 1.05 -9.89
C PRO A 42 -9.63 1.52 -9.49
N GLY A 43 -9.93 1.45 -8.19
CA GLY A 43 -11.19 1.97 -7.65
C GLY A 43 -11.27 3.50 -7.78
N VAL A 44 -12.45 4.08 -7.59
CA VAL A 44 -12.71 5.53 -7.71
C VAL A 44 -11.80 6.37 -6.80
N PHE A 45 -11.35 5.81 -5.67
CA PHE A 45 -10.43 6.45 -4.71
C PHE A 45 -8.96 6.07 -4.90
N SER A 46 -8.58 5.48 -6.04
CA SER A 46 -7.19 5.07 -6.28
C SER A 46 -6.19 6.24 -6.26
N PHE A 47 -6.66 7.47 -6.39
CA PHE A 47 -5.84 8.67 -6.27
C PHE A 47 -5.32 8.91 -4.84
N LEU A 48 -5.95 8.35 -3.80
CA LEU A 48 -5.50 8.49 -2.41
C LEU A 48 -4.47 7.42 -2.00
N ASN A 49 -4.42 6.30 -2.72
CA ASN A 49 -3.54 5.16 -2.45
C ASN A 49 -2.02 5.43 -2.47
N PRO A 50 -1.49 6.43 -3.21
CA PRO A 50 -0.05 6.71 -3.20
C PRO A 50 0.50 7.16 -1.84
N LEU A 51 -0.38 7.55 -0.92
CA LEU A 51 -0.03 8.01 0.42
C LEU A 51 -0.81 7.21 1.46
N SER A 52 -0.13 6.76 2.53
CA SER A 52 -0.80 6.02 3.62
C SER A 52 -1.90 6.87 4.27
N PRO A 53 -3.05 6.28 4.67
CA PRO A 53 -4.10 6.99 5.40
C PRO A 53 -3.59 7.66 6.68
N ASP A 54 -2.55 7.12 7.33
CA ASP A 54 -1.95 7.73 8.51
C ASP A 54 -1.35 9.11 8.21
N ILE A 55 -0.71 9.25 7.05
CA ILE A 55 -0.08 10.51 6.64
C ILE A 55 -1.14 11.56 6.33
N TRP A 56 -2.27 11.15 5.73
CA TRP A 56 -3.42 12.05 5.54
C TRP A 56 -3.94 12.59 6.88
N MET A 57 -4.01 11.74 7.90
CA MET A 57 -4.39 12.17 9.25
C MET A 57 -3.37 13.16 9.85
N TYR A 58 -2.07 12.92 9.68
CA TYR A 58 -1.03 13.85 10.12
C TYR A 58 -1.07 15.20 9.38
N ILE A 59 -1.33 15.21 8.07
CA ILE A 59 -1.48 16.44 7.28
C ILE A 59 -2.67 17.27 7.80
N LEU A 60 -3.81 16.63 8.05
CA LEU A 60 -5.00 17.29 8.58
C LEU A 60 -4.75 17.87 9.98
N LEU A 61 -4.07 17.12 10.85
CA LEU A 61 -3.73 17.59 12.19
C LEU A 61 -2.71 18.74 12.17
N ALA A 62 -1.68 18.65 11.33
CA ALA A 62 -0.69 19.72 11.15
C ALA A 62 -1.35 21.00 10.61
N TYR A 63 -2.26 20.87 9.65
CA TYR A 63 -3.03 21.96 9.09
C TYR A 63 -3.88 22.69 10.15
N LEU A 64 -4.62 21.95 10.98
CA LEU A 64 -5.37 22.52 12.10
C LEU A 64 -4.46 23.19 13.12
N GLY A 65 -3.30 22.59 13.40
CA GLY A 65 -2.27 23.14 14.27
C GLY A 65 -1.75 24.49 13.77
N VAL A 66 -1.41 24.62 12.48
CA VAL A 66 -0.94 25.88 11.89
C VAL A 66 -2.04 26.93 11.88
N SER A 67 -3.29 26.57 11.57
CA SER A 67 -4.43 27.49 11.64
C SER A 67 -4.64 28.04 13.06
N CYS A 68 -4.52 27.18 14.08
CA CYS A 68 -4.59 27.57 15.49
C CYS A 68 -3.42 28.50 15.88
N VAL A 69 -2.19 28.17 15.50
CA VAL A 69 -1.00 28.98 15.77
C VAL A 69 -1.12 30.37 15.13
N LEU A 70 -1.55 30.45 13.86
CA LEU A 70 -1.78 31.73 13.18
C LEU A 70 -2.89 32.55 13.87
N PHE A 71 -3.99 31.90 14.29
CA PHE A 71 -5.05 32.57 15.03
C PHE A 71 -4.58 33.13 16.38
N VAL A 72 -3.81 32.34 17.14
CA VAL A 72 -3.26 32.77 18.44
C VAL A 72 -2.31 33.95 18.26
N ILE A 73 -1.43 33.91 17.25
CA ILE A 73 -0.50 35.01 16.97
C ILE A 73 -1.25 36.28 16.56
N ALA A 74 -2.31 36.15 15.73
CA ALA A 74 -3.11 37.28 15.26
C ALA A 74 -3.98 37.92 16.38
N ARG A 75 -4.38 37.14 17.39
CA ARG A 75 -5.26 37.59 18.49
C ARG A 75 -4.53 37.87 19.82
N ALA A 76 -3.22 37.64 19.91
CA ALA A 76 -2.41 38.00 21.07
C ALA A 76 -2.38 39.53 21.24
N ARG A 77 -3.35 40.05 21.99
CA ARG A 77 -3.60 41.48 22.22
C ARG A 77 -2.71 41.99 23.36
N TYR A 78 -2.08 43.15 23.21
CA TYR A 78 -1.83 44.04 24.34
C TYR A 78 -2.70 45.29 24.17
N TYR A 79 -3.40 45.67 25.24
CA TYR A 79 -4.14 46.92 25.34
C TYR A 79 -3.20 48.03 25.83
N ASN A 80 -3.20 49.14 25.09
CA ASN A 80 -2.59 50.46 25.34
C ASN A 80 -1.39 50.78 24.44
N CYS A 81 -1.65 51.37 23.27
CA CYS A 81 -0.70 52.33 22.68
C CYS A 81 -0.92 53.67 23.42
N ILE A 82 0.15 54.22 24.00
CA ILE A 82 0.18 55.61 24.45
C ILE A 82 0.59 56.44 23.22
N VAL A 83 -0.32 57.28 22.74
CA VAL A 83 -0.07 58.22 21.64
C VAL A 83 0.97 59.23 22.11
N VAL A 84 2.12 59.31 21.45
CA VAL A 84 3.20 60.25 21.82
C VAL A 84 3.44 61.35 20.79
N ASP A 85 2.94 61.24 19.55
CA ASP A 85 2.94 62.38 18.61
C ASP A 85 1.95 62.20 17.44
N TRP A 86 1.33 63.32 17.02
CA TRP A 86 0.34 63.40 15.94
C TRP A 86 0.83 64.37 14.85
N ASP A 87 1.24 63.84 13.68
CA ASP A 87 1.72 64.66 12.56
C ASP A 87 0.61 64.85 11.51
N ILE A 88 0.08 66.08 11.42
CA ILE A 88 -1.03 66.50 10.54
C ILE A 88 -0.72 66.35 9.05
N SER A 89 0.56 66.33 8.67
CA SER A 89 0.99 66.36 7.26
C SER A 89 1.02 64.97 6.57
N THR A 90 1.08 63.89 7.35
CA THR A 90 1.33 62.53 6.85
C THR A 90 0.30 61.49 7.27
N CYS A 91 -0.74 61.86 8.05
CA CYS A 91 -1.67 60.93 8.71
C CYS A 91 -0.95 59.70 9.31
N THR A 92 0.19 59.91 9.97
CA THR A 92 0.92 58.84 10.66
C THR A 92 1.03 59.11 12.15
N THR A 93 0.51 58.19 12.96
CA THR A 93 0.69 58.17 14.41
C THR A 93 1.99 57.43 14.72
N LYS A 94 2.93 58.08 15.45
CA LYS A 94 4.10 57.37 16.01
C LYS A 94 3.72 56.84 17.39
N CYS A 95 3.65 55.51 17.57
CA CYS A 95 3.56 54.87 18.88
C CYS A 95 5.00 54.62 19.40
N ALA A 96 5.36 55.13 20.60
CA ALA A 96 6.59 54.71 21.29
C ALA A 96 6.30 53.51 22.20
N VAL A 97 7.17 52.51 22.14
CA VAL A 97 7.06 51.26 22.91
C VAL A 97 7.84 51.43 24.23
N SER A 98 7.16 51.35 25.39
CA SER A 98 7.88 51.17 26.66
C SER A 98 8.33 49.71 26.79
N LEU A 99 9.62 49.50 26.99
CA LEU A 99 10.28 48.22 27.20
C LEU A 99 9.65 47.42 28.35
N GLN A 100 9.03 46.26 28.06
CA GLN A 100 9.40 44.92 28.58
C GLN A 100 8.34 43.88 28.15
N ARG A 101 8.84 42.69 27.73
CA ARG A 101 8.16 41.42 27.36
C ARG A 101 7.81 41.26 25.87
N ILE A 102 8.42 40.25 25.25
CA ILE A 102 8.44 39.96 23.81
C ILE A 102 7.01 39.80 23.26
N MET A 103 6.56 40.78 22.46
CA MET A 103 5.29 40.74 21.72
C MET A 103 5.55 40.36 20.27
N PHE A 104 4.91 39.29 19.77
CA PHE A 104 5.22 38.72 18.46
C PHE A 104 4.65 39.48 17.26
N SER A 105 3.67 40.40 17.40
CA SER A 105 3.04 41.07 16.23
C SER A 105 2.24 42.35 16.58
N PRO A 106 2.85 43.55 16.53
CA PRO A 106 2.11 44.83 16.62
C PRO A 106 1.47 45.28 15.29
N TYR A 107 1.90 44.73 14.15
CA TYR A 107 1.66 45.31 12.81
C TYR A 107 0.46 44.72 12.05
N GLU A 108 -0.30 43.79 12.63
CA GLU A 108 -1.46 43.18 11.95
C GLU A 108 -2.75 43.97 12.09
N TRP A 109 -2.82 44.84 13.09
CA TRP A 109 -3.95 45.70 13.39
C TRP A 109 -3.76 47.02 12.63
N TYR A 110 -4.70 47.37 11.74
CA TYR A 110 -4.66 48.64 11.01
C TYR A 110 -5.94 49.45 11.26
N ASN A 111 -5.78 50.78 11.35
CA ASN A 111 -6.91 51.69 11.42
C ASN A 111 -7.43 51.93 9.98
N PRO A 112 -8.70 51.61 9.66
CA PRO A 112 -9.30 51.88 8.36
C PRO A 112 -9.37 53.39 8.02
N HIS A 113 -9.37 54.25 9.04
CA HIS A 113 -9.45 55.71 8.93
C HIS A 113 -8.28 56.40 9.65
N PRO A 114 -7.06 56.37 9.09
CA PRO A 114 -5.87 56.92 9.75
C PRO A 114 -5.90 58.45 9.96
N CYS A 115 -6.82 59.16 9.31
CA CYS A 115 -6.97 60.61 9.42
C CYS A 115 -8.04 61.08 10.42
N ASN A 116 -8.71 60.17 11.12
CA ASN A 116 -9.64 60.52 12.20
C ASN A 116 -9.03 60.12 13.56
N PRO A 117 -8.65 61.09 14.43
CA PRO A 117 -8.06 60.78 15.74
C PRO A 117 -9.03 60.11 16.72
N ASP A 118 -10.34 60.16 16.46
CA ASP A 118 -11.38 59.61 17.35
C ASP A 118 -11.82 58.18 17.00
N SER A 119 -11.26 57.57 15.96
CA SER A 119 -11.60 56.19 15.59
C SER A 119 -10.66 55.17 16.26
N ASP A 120 -11.07 54.67 17.43
CA ASP A 120 -10.39 53.55 18.13
C ASP A 120 -10.66 52.17 17.47
N VAL A 121 -11.32 52.14 16.31
CA VAL A 121 -11.69 50.89 15.63
C VAL A 121 -10.50 50.38 14.83
N VAL A 122 -9.79 49.41 15.39
CA VAL A 122 -8.69 48.73 14.72
C VAL A 122 -9.16 47.37 14.20
N GLU A 123 -8.95 47.12 12.91
CA GLU A 123 -9.41 45.90 12.25
C GLU A 123 -8.27 44.89 12.07
N ASN A 124 -8.60 43.60 12.20
CA ASN A 124 -7.72 42.49 11.89
C ASN A 124 -8.44 41.55 10.92
N ASN A 125 -7.85 41.34 9.74
CA ASN A 125 -8.41 40.51 8.68
C ASN A 125 -8.22 38.99 8.93
N PHE A 126 -7.38 38.58 9.89
CA PHE A 126 -7.21 37.18 10.29
C PHE A 126 -8.26 36.76 11.34
N THR A 127 -9.45 36.38 10.86
CA THR A 127 -10.41 35.58 11.63
C THR A 127 -10.03 34.09 11.56
N LEU A 128 -10.63 33.22 12.40
CA LEU A 128 -10.35 31.77 12.38
C LEU A 128 -10.68 31.15 11.01
N LEU A 129 -11.78 31.59 10.41
CA LEU A 129 -12.23 31.18 9.07
C LEU A 129 -11.28 31.68 7.97
N ASN A 130 -10.78 32.92 8.10
CA ASN A 130 -9.82 33.49 7.16
C ASN A 130 -8.42 32.87 7.30
N SER A 131 -8.03 32.44 8.50
CA SER A 131 -6.77 31.72 8.77
C SER A 131 -6.82 30.30 8.22
N PHE A 132 -7.97 29.63 8.33
CA PHE A 132 -8.25 28.37 7.65
C PHE A 132 -8.15 28.55 6.13
N TRP A 133 -8.82 29.56 5.56
CA TRP A 133 -8.78 29.85 4.12
C TRP A 133 -7.36 30.15 3.61
N PHE A 134 -6.58 30.91 4.36
CA PHE A 134 -5.15 31.14 4.09
C PHE A 134 -4.37 29.82 3.99
N GLY A 135 -4.59 28.90 4.94
CA GLY A 135 -3.97 27.58 4.92
C GLY A 135 -4.37 26.73 3.70
N VAL A 136 -5.64 26.79 3.27
CA VAL A 136 -6.13 26.08 2.07
C VAL A 136 -5.49 26.66 0.81
N GLY A 137 -5.43 28.00 0.69
CA GLY A 137 -4.78 28.66 -0.45
C GLY A 137 -3.30 28.34 -0.56
N ALA A 138 -2.60 28.17 0.56
CA ALA A 138 -1.21 27.73 0.61
C ALA A 138 -1.02 26.25 0.25
N LEU A 139 -1.99 25.38 0.58
CA LEU A 139 -1.97 23.96 0.19
C LEU A 139 -2.28 23.77 -1.30
N MET A 140 -3.24 24.53 -1.85
CA MET A 140 -3.62 24.43 -3.26
C MET A 140 -2.67 25.16 -4.22
N GLN A 141 -1.59 25.77 -3.72
CA GLN A 141 -0.65 26.61 -4.48
C GLN A 141 -1.30 27.79 -5.24
N GLN A 142 -2.55 28.13 -4.92
CA GLN A 142 -3.29 29.23 -5.55
C GLN A 142 -2.98 30.59 -4.92
N GLY A 143 -2.39 30.58 -3.72
CA GLY A 143 -2.19 31.79 -2.92
C GLY A 143 -3.49 32.25 -2.26
N SER A 144 -3.39 33.21 -1.35
CA SER A 144 -4.53 33.80 -0.66
C SER A 144 -4.49 35.32 -0.83
N GLU A 145 -5.64 35.93 -1.03
CA GLU A 145 -5.79 37.39 -1.10
C GLU A 145 -5.41 38.10 0.21
N LEU A 146 -5.39 37.34 1.31
CA LEU A 146 -4.99 37.78 2.63
C LEU A 146 -3.49 37.56 2.83
N MET A 147 -2.72 38.64 2.93
CA MET A 147 -1.27 38.60 3.09
C MET A 147 -0.88 38.95 4.54
N PRO A 148 -0.09 38.13 5.24
CA PRO A 148 0.41 38.46 6.58
C PRO A 148 1.32 39.69 6.54
N LYS A 149 0.99 40.69 7.38
CA LYS A 149 1.74 41.95 7.48
C LYS A 149 2.90 41.86 8.47
N ALA A 150 2.74 41.13 9.58
CA ALA A 150 3.77 40.98 10.60
C ALA A 150 4.87 39.98 10.23
N LEU A 151 6.08 40.22 10.75
CA LEU A 151 7.25 39.36 10.51
C LEU A 151 7.04 37.93 11.04
N SER A 152 6.42 37.77 12.21
CA SER A 152 6.18 36.48 12.85
C SER A 152 5.22 35.58 12.07
N THR A 153 4.11 36.13 11.58
CA THR A 153 3.14 35.40 10.75
C THR A 153 3.67 35.08 9.36
N ARG A 154 4.59 35.90 8.82
CA ARG A 154 5.36 35.57 7.61
C ARG A 154 6.31 34.39 7.80
N ILE A 155 7.00 34.28 8.94
CA ILE A 155 7.90 33.15 9.21
C ILE A 155 7.08 31.85 9.32
N VAL A 156 5.97 31.87 10.06
CA VAL A 156 5.07 30.70 10.18
C VAL A 156 4.48 30.31 8.82
N GLY A 157 4.01 31.29 8.04
CA GLY A 157 3.52 31.07 6.69
C GLY A 157 4.58 30.53 5.74
N GLY A 158 5.83 30.99 5.85
CA GLY A 158 6.96 30.50 5.05
C GLY A 158 7.35 29.06 5.37
N ILE A 159 7.38 28.69 6.66
CA ILE A 159 7.61 27.30 7.08
C ILE A 159 6.47 26.41 6.59
N TRP A 160 5.22 26.85 6.75
CA TRP A 160 4.05 26.11 6.25
C TRP A 160 4.11 25.93 4.73
N TRP A 161 4.46 26.97 3.99
CA TRP A 161 4.59 26.93 2.53
C TRP A 161 5.70 25.96 2.07
N PHE A 162 6.85 25.96 2.75
CA PHE A 162 7.92 25.00 2.45
C PHE A 162 7.49 23.56 2.75
N PHE A 163 6.77 23.34 3.85
CA PHE A 163 6.21 22.04 4.21
C PHE A 163 5.19 21.55 3.16
N THR A 164 4.23 22.37 2.77
CA THR A 164 3.22 21.99 1.76
C THR A 164 3.84 21.72 0.41
N LEU A 165 4.88 22.47 0.02
CA LEU A 165 5.64 22.22 -1.21
C LEU A 165 6.25 20.81 -1.21
N ILE A 166 6.96 20.43 -0.14
CA ILE A 166 7.56 19.09 -0.01
C ILE A 166 6.49 18.00 -0.11
N ILE A 167 5.37 18.17 0.59
CA ILE A 167 4.27 17.20 0.59
C ILE A 167 3.71 17.02 -0.83
N ILE A 168 3.40 18.11 -1.54
CA ILE A 168 2.83 18.03 -2.89
C ILE A 168 3.83 17.41 -3.86
N SER A 169 5.11 17.79 -3.80
CA SER A 169 6.15 17.20 -4.64
C SER A 169 6.33 15.69 -4.39
N SER A 170 6.25 15.24 -3.13
CA SER A 170 6.32 13.81 -2.82
C SER A 170 5.08 13.05 -3.29
N TYR A 171 3.90 13.66 -3.17
CA TYR A 171 2.65 13.08 -3.64
C TYR A 171 2.63 12.94 -5.16
N THR A 172 3.06 13.97 -5.90
CA THR A 172 3.11 13.91 -7.37
C THR A 172 4.13 12.87 -7.85
N ALA A 173 5.28 12.73 -7.17
CA ALA A 173 6.25 11.68 -7.47
C ALA A 173 5.71 10.27 -7.22
N ASN A 174 5.07 10.03 -6.06
CA ASN A 174 4.50 8.73 -5.72
C ASN A 174 3.30 8.38 -6.60
N LEU A 175 2.46 9.35 -6.95
CA LEU A 175 1.35 9.18 -7.88
C LEU A 175 1.87 8.78 -9.26
N ALA A 176 2.92 9.45 -9.79
CA ALA A 176 3.53 9.09 -11.06
C ALA A 176 4.12 7.67 -11.05
N ALA A 177 4.77 7.26 -9.95
CA ALA A 177 5.25 5.90 -9.79
C ALA A 177 4.10 4.88 -9.72
N PHE A 178 3.00 5.22 -9.05
CA PHE A 178 1.82 4.35 -8.96
C PHE A 178 1.13 4.17 -10.31
N LEU A 179 1.05 5.23 -11.13
CA LEU A 179 0.45 5.15 -12.46
C LEU A 179 1.26 4.36 -13.47
N THR A 180 2.56 4.17 -13.25
CA THR A 180 3.43 3.38 -14.13
C THR A 180 3.51 1.91 -13.75
N VAL A 181 3.18 1.56 -12.50
CA VAL A 181 3.28 0.18 -11.99
C VAL A 181 1.90 -0.41 -11.76
N GLU A 182 1.47 -1.27 -12.68
CA GLU A 182 0.34 -2.16 -12.43
C GLU A 182 0.75 -3.25 -11.43
N ARG A 183 0.26 -3.15 -10.19
CA ARG A 183 0.44 -4.21 -9.20
C ARG A 183 -0.54 -5.34 -9.49
N MET A 184 0.02 -6.52 -9.73
CA MET A 184 -0.75 -7.77 -9.75
C MET A 184 -0.77 -8.31 -8.33
N GLU A 185 -1.92 -8.25 -7.66
CA GLU A 185 -2.12 -8.90 -6.36
C GLU A 185 -2.67 -10.32 -6.59
N SER A 186 -1.92 -11.32 -6.12
CA SER A 186 -2.39 -12.71 -6.05
C SER A 186 -3.26 -12.90 -4.81
N PRO A 187 -4.42 -13.60 -4.92
CA PRO A 187 -5.24 -13.91 -3.74
C PRO A 187 -4.62 -14.97 -2.82
N ILE A 188 -3.56 -15.64 -3.27
CA ILE A 188 -2.86 -16.72 -2.57
C ILE A 188 -1.35 -16.57 -2.78
N ASP A 189 -0.58 -16.70 -1.71
CA ASP A 189 0.89 -16.69 -1.76
C ASP A 189 1.50 -18.01 -1.26
N SER A 190 0.81 -18.69 -0.33
CA SER A 190 1.25 -19.96 0.27
C SER A 190 0.18 -21.05 0.26
N ALA A 191 0.63 -22.31 0.39
CA ALA A 191 -0.25 -23.46 0.62
C ALA A 191 -1.07 -23.33 1.93
N ASP A 192 -0.55 -22.61 2.93
CA ASP A 192 -1.27 -22.36 4.17
C ASP A 192 -2.52 -21.47 3.95
N ASP A 193 -2.45 -20.53 3.00
CA ASP A 193 -3.59 -19.66 2.70
C ASP A 193 -4.70 -20.45 2.02
N LEU A 194 -4.34 -21.35 1.09
CA LEU A 194 -5.26 -22.32 0.50
C LEU A 194 -5.93 -23.21 1.56
N ALA A 195 -5.20 -23.61 2.61
CA ALA A 195 -5.76 -24.44 3.67
C ALA A 195 -6.72 -23.69 4.61
N LYS A 196 -6.59 -22.36 4.73
CA LYS A 196 -7.45 -21.52 5.58
C LYS A 196 -8.77 -21.14 4.91
N GLN A 197 -8.78 -21.01 3.58
CA GLN A 197 -9.98 -20.64 2.82
C GLN A 197 -10.65 -21.85 2.15
N THR A 198 -11.91 -21.68 1.78
CA THR A 198 -12.69 -22.70 1.04
C THR A 198 -13.26 -22.18 -0.29
N LYS A 199 -12.90 -20.95 -0.68
CA LYS A 199 -13.43 -20.28 -1.88
C LYS A 199 -12.77 -20.82 -3.15
N ILE A 200 -11.43 -20.92 -3.16
CA ILE A 200 -10.67 -21.49 -4.27
C ILE A 200 -10.58 -23.00 -4.06
N GLU A 201 -11.06 -23.78 -5.03
CA GLU A 201 -10.90 -25.23 -4.99
C GLU A 201 -9.45 -25.59 -5.35
N TYR A 202 -8.89 -26.63 -4.74
CA TYR A 202 -7.54 -27.08 -5.06
C TYR A 202 -7.42 -28.58 -5.01
N GLY A 203 -6.63 -29.17 -5.93
CA GLY A 203 -6.51 -30.61 -6.07
C GLY A 203 -5.27 -31.05 -6.84
N ALA A 204 -5.15 -32.36 -7.04
CA ALA A 204 -4.03 -33.02 -7.70
C ALA A 204 -4.52 -34.10 -8.67
N VAL A 205 -3.60 -34.69 -9.43
CA VAL A 205 -3.91 -35.85 -10.29
C VAL A 205 -4.24 -37.07 -9.44
N GLU A 206 -5.31 -37.78 -9.81
CA GLU A 206 -5.72 -39.04 -9.18
C GLU A 206 -4.62 -40.11 -9.33
N ASP A 207 -4.40 -40.89 -8.27
CA ASP A 207 -3.35 -41.90 -8.16
C ASP A 207 -1.90 -41.39 -8.39
N GLY A 208 -1.71 -40.06 -8.36
CA GLY A 208 -0.41 -39.43 -8.45
C GLY A 208 0.45 -39.55 -7.18
N ALA A 209 1.76 -39.31 -7.33
CA ALA A 209 2.69 -39.25 -6.20
C ALA A 209 2.32 -38.10 -5.23
N THR A 210 1.89 -36.95 -5.77
CA THR A 210 1.41 -35.79 -5.02
C THR A 210 0.19 -36.12 -4.15
N MET A 211 -0.81 -36.83 -4.70
CA MET A 211 -1.98 -37.28 -3.92
C MET A 211 -1.55 -38.20 -2.77
N THR A 212 -0.64 -39.14 -3.04
CA THR A 212 -0.12 -40.07 -2.02
C THR A 212 0.69 -39.35 -0.93
N PHE A 213 1.39 -38.27 -1.29
CA PHE A 213 2.11 -37.42 -0.35
C PHE A 213 1.15 -36.77 0.66
N PHE A 214 0.09 -36.10 0.19
CA PHE A 214 -0.90 -35.47 1.06
C PHE A 214 -1.64 -36.51 1.92
N LYS A 215 -1.95 -37.69 1.37
CA LYS A 215 -2.58 -38.79 2.11
C LYS A 215 -1.74 -39.33 3.27
N LYS A 216 -0.40 -39.27 3.17
CA LYS A 216 0.53 -39.80 4.17
C LYS A 216 1.19 -38.73 5.04
N SER A 217 1.02 -37.46 4.68
CA SER A 217 1.62 -36.35 5.39
C SER A 217 1.08 -36.27 6.82
N LYS A 218 1.96 -35.93 7.77
CA LYS A 218 1.61 -35.71 9.19
C LYS A 218 1.61 -34.23 9.58
N ILE A 219 1.88 -33.34 8.63
CA ILE A 219 1.87 -31.89 8.86
C ILE A 219 0.41 -31.43 8.90
N SER A 220 0.03 -30.69 9.94
CA SER A 220 -1.36 -30.31 10.20
C SER A 220 -2.01 -29.52 9.06
N THR A 221 -1.27 -28.64 8.37
CA THR A 221 -1.75 -27.94 7.17
C THR A 221 -2.10 -28.94 6.06
N TYR A 222 -1.18 -29.85 5.72
CA TYR A 222 -1.34 -30.78 4.61
C TYR A 222 -2.36 -31.89 4.89
N ASP A 223 -2.49 -32.29 6.15
CA ASP A 223 -3.54 -33.22 6.59
C ASP A 223 -4.94 -32.59 6.45
N LYS A 224 -5.10 -31.30 6.80
CA LYS A 224 -6.34 -30.55 6.52
C LYS A 224 -6.63 -30.42 5.03
N MET A 225 -5.61 -30.12 4.22
CA MET A 225 -5.75 -30.08 2.76
C MET A 225 -6.17 -31.44 2.20
N TRP A 226 -5.61 -32.53 2.73
CA TRP A 226 -6.00 -33.88 2.35
C TRP A 226 -7.43 -34.21 2.76
N ALA A 227 -7.87 -33.84 3.97
CA ALA A 227 -9.25 -34.01 4.41
C ALA A 227 -10.23 -33.28 3.47
N PHE A 228 -9.88 -32.06 3.04
CA PHE A 228 -10.65 -31.32 2.04
C PHE A 228 -10.70 -32.05 0.68
N MET A 229 -9.54 -32.43 0.13
CA MET A 229 -9.45 -33.16 -1.14
C MET A 229 -10.18 -34.51 -1.09
N SER A 230 -10.09 -35.23 0.02
CA SER A 230 -10.74 -36.52 0.22
C SER A 230 -12.26 -36.39 0.33
N SER A 231 -12.76 -35.32 0.96
CA SER A 231 -14.21 -35.06 1.07
C SER A 231 -14.85 -34.72 -0.29
N ARG A 232 -14.08 -34.11 -1.21
CA ARG A 232 -14.54 -33.67 -2.54
C ARG A 232 -13.86 -34.40 -3.68
N ARG A 233 -13.48 -35.66 -3.47
CA ARG A 233 -12.62 -36.45 -4.38
C ARG A 233 -13.04 -36.35 -5.85
N GLN A 234 -14.33 -36.52 -6.14
CA GLN A 234 -14.87 -36.54 -7.50
C GLN A 234 -14.85 -35.17 -8.18
N SER A 235 -14.97 -34.09 -7.41
CA SER A 235 -14.92 -32.73 -7.95
C SER A 235 -13.48 -32.27 -8.10
N VAL A 236 -12.62 -32.55 -7.13
CA VAL A 236 -11.34 -31.85 -6.98
C VAL A 236 -10.17 -32.58 -7.65
N LEU A 237 -10.18 -33.92 -7.68
CA LEU A 237 -9.11 -34.67 -8.34
C LEU A 237 -9.36 -34.76 -9.84
N VAL A 238 -8.28 -34.64 -10.62
CA VAL A 238 -8.30 -34.70 -12.08
C VAL A 238 -7.60 -35.97 -12.57
N LYS A 239 -7.92 -36.44 -13.78
CA LYS A 239 -7.34 -37.69 -14.31
C LYS A 239 -6.02 -37.47 -15.03
N SER A 240 -5.84 -36.32 -15.68
CA SER A 240 -4.59 -35.95 -16.39
C SER A 240 -4.12 -34.55 -16.02
N ASN A 241 -2.84 -34.27 -16.30
CA ASN A 241 -2.26 -32.95 -16.18
C ASN A 241 -2.94 -31.94 -17.10
N GLU A 242 -3.25 -32.33 -18.35
CA GLU A 242 -3.92 -31.45 -19.33
C GLU A 242 -5.30 -31.01 -18.84
N GLU A 243 -6.07 -31.94 -18.25
CA GLU A 243 -7.38 -31.64 -17.66
C GLU A 243 -7.25 -30.65 -16.50
N GLY A 244 -6.25 -30.85 -15.63
CA GLY A 244 -5.94 -29.94 -14.54
C GLY A 244 -5.58 -28.54 -15.04
N ILE A 245 -4.72 -28.43 -16.06
CA ILE A 245 -4.31 -27.14 -16.64
C ILE A 245 -5.51 -26.41 -17.26
N GLN A 246 -6.35 -27.11 -18.03
CA GLN A 246 -7.56 -26.52 -18.62
C GLN A 246 -8.55 -26.05 -17.55
N ARG A 247 -8.65 -26.78 -16.45
CA ARG A 247 -9.51 -26.39 -15.32
C ARG A 247 -9.03 -25.13 -14.61
N VAL A 248 -7.72 -24.96 -14.42
CA VAL A 248 -7.13 -23.74 -13.85
C VAL A 248 -7.42 -22.51 -14.73
N LEU A 249 -7.44 -22.70 -16.05
CA LEU A 249 -7.74 -21.62 -16.99
C LEU A 249 -9.23 -21.22 -17.00
N THR A 250 -10.13 -22.18 -16.80
CA THR A 250 -11.58 -21.98 -16.94
C THR A 250 -12.29 -21.64 -15.63
N SER A 251 -11.78 -22.13 -14.49
CA SER A 251 -12.44 -22.02 -13.18
C SER A 251 -11.48 -21.49 -12.10
N ASP A 252 -12.02 -21.05 -10.96
CA ASP A 252 -11.25 -20.57 -9.80
C ASP A 252 -10.66 -21.77 -9.02
N TYR A 253 -9.70 -22.45 -9.66
CA TYR A 253 -9.11 -23.70 -9.19
C TYR A 253 -7.58 -23.62 -9.18
N ALA A 254 -6.96 -24.09 -8.09
CA ALA A 254 -5.51 -24.18 -7.92
C ALA A 254 -5.04 -25.62 -8.06
N PHE A 255 -4.09 -25.87 -8.96
CA PHE A 255 -3.66 -27.22 -9.28
C PHE A 255 -2.29 -27.53 -8.70
N LEU A 256 -2.23 -28.60 -7.89
CA LEU A 256 -1.01 -29.09 -7.27
C LEU A 256 -0.31 -30.07 -8.21
N MET A 257 0.82 -29.65 -8.74
CA MET A 257 1.63 -30.45 -9.66
C MET A 257 3.13 -30.23 -9.41
N GLU A 258 3.95 -30.90 -10.20
CA GLU A 258 5.41 -30.85 -10.06
C GLU A 258 5.98 -29.56 -10.66
N SER A 259 6.92 -28.94 -9.95
CA SER A 259 7.47 -27.61 -10.26
C SER A 259 8.06 -27.52 -11.67
N THR A 260 8.72 -28.58 -12.14
CA THR A 260 9.29 -28.67 -13.50
C THR A 260 8.21 -28.63 -14.57
N THR A 261 7.06 -29.25 -14.31
CA THR A 261 5.91 -29.24 -15.23
C THR A 261 5.24 -27.87 -15.21
N ILE A 262 5.15 -27.23 -14.03
CA ILE A 262 4.64 -25.86 -13.89
C ILE A 262 5.52 -24.89 -14.69
N GLU A 263 6.83 -24.96 -14.51
CA GLU A 263 7.79 -24.10 -15.20
C GLU A 263 7.66 -24.26 -16.72
N PHE A 264 7.56 -25.50 -17.21
CA PHE A 264 7.34 -25.77 -18.63
C PHE A 264 6.02 -25.21 -19.16
N VAL A 265 4.92 -25.34 -18.42
CA VAL A 265 3.59 -24.87 -18.84
C VAL A 265 3.50 -23.34 -18.77
N THR A 266 4.05 -22.72 -17.73
CA THR A 266 4.06 -21.26 -17.55
C THR A 266 4.93 -20.56 -18.58
N GLN A 267 6.05 -21.17 -19.00
CA GLN A 267 6.86 -20.67 -20.12
C GLN A 267 6.10 -20.67 -21.46
N ARG A 268 5.13 -21.58 -21.63
CA ARG A 268 4.29 -21.66 -22.86
C ARG A 268 3.01 -20.83 -22.77
N ASN A 269 2.46 -20.67 -21.58
CA ASN A 269 1.19 -20.00 -21.36
C ASN A 269 1.32 -18.93 -20.27
N CYS A 270 1.39 -17.67 -20.69
CA CYS A 270 1.54 -16.50 -19.82
C CYS A 270 0.32 -16.20 -18.94
N ASN A 271 -0.82 -16.89 -19.16
CA ASN A 271 -2.02 -16.76 -18.32
C ASN A 271 -1.93 -17.60 -17.05
N LEU A 272 -0.86 -18.36 -16.87
CA LEU A 272 -0.63 -19.21 -15.71
C LEU A 272 0.61 -18.71 -14.96
N THR A 273 0.57 -18.86 -13.65
CA THR A 273 1.65 -18.46 -12.74
C THR A 273 1.86 -19.53 -11.69
N GLN A 274 3.12 -19.76 -11.34
CA GLN A 274 3.48 -20.55 -10.17
C GLN A 274 3.27 -19.71 -8.91
N ILE A 275 2.57 -20.26 -7.92
CA ILE A 275 2.36 -19.63 -6.62
C ILE A 275 3.15 -20.38 -5.55
N GLY A 276 3.83 -19.61 -4.70
CA GLY A 276 4.61 -20.13 -3.59
C GLY A 276 5.92 -20.80 -4.01
N GLY A 277 6.60 -21.38 -3.02
CA GLY A 277 7.81 -22.17 -3.21
C GLY A 277 7.54 -23.67 -3.38
N LEU A 278 8.61 -24.46 -3.28
CA LEU A 278 8.54 -25.91 -3.28
C LEU A 278 8.02 -26.42 -1.93
N ILE A 279 6.91 -27.17 -1.94
CA ILE A 279 6.29 -27.76 -0.73
C ILE A 279 7.11 -28.93 -0.18
N ASP A 280 7.72 -29.70 -1.08
CA ASP A 280 8.59 -30.82 -0.76
C ASP A 280 9.88 -30.76 -1.61
N SER A 281 10.86 -31.59 -1.24
CA SER A 281 12.06 -31.82 -2.03
C SER A 281 12.08 -33.28 -2.47
N LYS A 282 11.94 -33.49 -3.78
CA LYS A 282 11.95 -34.80 -4.44
C LYS A 282 12.78 -34.74 -5.73
N GLY A 283 12.86 -35.87 -6.41
CA GLY A 283 13.53 -35.93 -7.71
C GLY A 283 13.05 -37.07 -8.57
N TYR A 284 13.32 -36.95 -9.87
CA TYR A 284 13.13 -38.04 -10.82
C TYR A 284 14.36 -38.93 -10.86
N GLY A 285 14.10 -40.24 -10.91
CA GLY A 285 15.12 -41.28 -11.04
C GLY A 285 14.71 -42.31 -12.07
N VAL A 286 15.70 -43.07 -12.55
CA VAL A 286 15.45 -44.20 -13.44
C VAL A 286 15.14 -45.43 -12.58
N GLY A 287 14.04 -46.11 -12.86
CA GLY A 287 13.61 -47.30 -12.12
C GLY A 287 14.08 -48.59 -12.78
N THR A 288 14.66 -49.50 -11.99
CA THR A 288 15.07 -50.86 -12.41
C THR A 288 14.32 -51.93 -11.62
N PRO A 289 13.96 -53.06 -12.24
CA PRO A 289 13.47 -54.23 -11.51
C PRO A 289 14.51 -54.69 -10.47
N MET A 290 14.04 -55.21 -9.34
CA MET A 290 14.88 -55.92 -8.36
C MET A 290 15.23 -57.34 -8.85
#